data_AF-A0AA43HUZ6-F1
#
_entry.id   AF-A0AA43HUZ6-F1
#
_cell.length_a   1.000
_cell.length_b   1.000
_cell.length_c   1.000
_cell.angle_alpha   90.00
_cell.angle_beta   90.00
_cell.angle_gamma   90.00
#
_symmetry.space_group_name_H-M   'P 1'
#
loop_
_entity.id
_entity.type
_entity.pdbx_description
1 polymer ?
#
loop_
_entity_poly.entity_id
_entity_poly.type
_entity_poly.pdbx_seq_one_letter_code
_entity_poly.pdbx_strand_id
1 'polypeptide(L)'
;MATFPNSLYETPEEWLREFFDKVDLVRIYKKTVETLHYRELNPDWERPVVMYGIRKTHHKCIKKQEIAVIIDLMPWQDRARMAETHWYKIIYKRPATDLEWDEMKLKKPTRRYWIWSYFIEKGWSIDKIVSHIVQDDGDEYHVDTTQLIKAFENYYGRRIRIYRREIALQLDLF
;
A
#
# COMPACT_ATOMS: atom_id res chain seq x y z
N MET A 1 21.40 -20.27 34.98
CA MET A 1 21.74 -18.99 34.31
C MET A 1 21.71 -19.26 32.81
N ALA A 2 20.72 -18.71 32.11
CA ALA A 2 20.60 -18.90 30.66
C ALA A 2 21.55 -17.90 29.97
N THR A 3 22.63 -18.39 29.39
CA THR A 3 23.51 -17.61 28.53
C THR A 3 22.92 -17.58 27.13
N PHE A 4 22.69 -16.38 26.59
CA PHE A 4 22.21 -16.19 25.22
C PHE A 4 23.43 -16.22 24.28
N PRO A 5 23.60 -17.27 23.46
CA PRO A 5 24.75 -17.38 22.58
C PRO A 5 24.51 -16.44 21.40
N ASN A 6 25.22 -15.30 21.38
CA ASN A 6 25.23 -14.20 20.39
C ASN A 6 24.74 -12.82 20.90
N SER A 7 24.75 -12.59 22.21
CA SER A 7 24.61 -11.25 22.78
C SER A 7 25.95 -10.51 22.76
N LEU A 8 26.01 -9.28 22.22
CA LEU A 8 27.14 -8.34 22.38
C LEU A 8 27.32 -7.86 23.84
N TYR A 9 26.47 -8.31 24.75
CA TYR A 9 26.36 -7.84 26.13
C TYR A 9 26.60 -8.99 27.11
N GLU A 10 27.43 -8.74 28.12
CA GLU A 10 27.82 -9.74 29.13
C GLU A 10 26.68 -9.99 30.13
N THR A 11 25.82 -8.99 30.36
CA THR A 11 24.67 -9.10 31.26
C THR A 11 23.39 -8.44 30.72
N PRO A 12 22.19 -8.91 31.12
CA PRO A 12 20.91 -8.24 30.82
C PRO A 12 20.84 -6.80 31.34
N GLU A 13 21.49 -6.51 32.46
CA GLU A 13 21.55 -5.19 33.09
C GLU A 13 22.31 -4.17 32.24
N GLU A 14 23.44 -4.58 31.64
CA GLU A 14 24.21 -3.73 30.72
C GLU A 14 23.44 -3.43 29.45
N TRP A 15 22.77 -4.43 28.87
CA TRP A 15 21.88 -4.23 27.73
C TRP A 15 20.76 -3.25 28.06
N LEU A 16 20.11 -3.42 29.22
CA LEU A 16 19.00 -2.58 29.64
C LEU A 16 19.44 -1.12 29.88
N ARG A 17 20.60 -0.93 30.48
CA ARG A 17 21.18 0.39 30.72
C ARG A 17 21.52 1.09 29.41
N GLU A 18 22.20 0.42 28.48
CA GLU A 18 22.49 0.97 27.16
C GLU A 18 21.21 1.28 26.36
N PHE A 19 20.18 0.44 26.49
CA PHE A 19 18.88 0.70 25.91
C PHE A 19 18.29 2.01 26.44
N PHE A 20 18.26 2.22 27.75
CA PHE A 20 17.74 3.46 28.35
C PHE A 20 18.59 4.69 27.99
N ASP A 21 19.92 4.55 27.87
CA ASP A 21 20.80 5.64 27.46
C ASP A 21 20.59 6.05 25.99
N LYS A 22 20.21 5.10 25.12
CA LYS A 22 19.94 5.35 23.70
C LYS A 22 18.50 5.78 23.40
N VAL A 23 17.56 5.46 24.29
CA VAL A 23 16.13 5.67 24.06
C VAL A 23 15.64 6.92 24.80
N ASP A 24 15.28 7.94 24.03
CA ASP A 24 14.64 9.14 24.57
C ASP A 24 13.15 8.86 24.88
N LEU A 25 12.89 8.36 26.08
CA LEU A 25 11.54 8.04 26.56
C LEU A 25 10.63 9.26 26.61
N VAL A 26 11.15 10.44 26.95
CA VAL A 26 10.37 11.68 27.04
C VAL A 26 9.86 12.09 25.67
N ARG A 27 10.72 12.03 24.65
CA ARG A 27 10.33 12.28 23.27
C ARG A 27 9.33 11.25 22.75
N ILE A 28 9.51 9.97 23.07
CA ILE A 28 8.57 8.91 22.71
C ILE A 28 7.20 9.18 23.32
N TYR A 29 7.16 9.54 24.61
CA TYR A 29 5.93 9.87 25.31
C TYR A 29 5.21 11.06 24.66
N LYS A 30 5.93 12.17 24.42
CA LYS A 30 5.37 13.36 23.74
C LYS A 30 4.80 13.03 22.37
N LYS A 31 5.55 12.29 21.53
CA LYS A 31 5.07 11.86 20.21
C LYS A 31 3.83 10.98 20.32
N THR A 32 3.75 10.12 21.34
CA THR A 32 2.58 9.27 21.58
C THR A 32 1.35 10.10 21.92
N VAL A 33 1.47 11.07 22.82
CA VAL A 33 0.37 11.97 23.20
C VAL A 33 -0.10 12.79 22.00
N GLU A 34 0.82 13.35 21.21
CA GLU A 34 0.49 14.07 19.96
C GLU A 34 -0.24 13.16 18.96
N THR A 35 0.21 11.91 18.82
CA THR A 35 -0.43 10.95 17.92
C THR A 35 -1.84 10.59 18.38
N LEU A 36 -2.05 10.40 19.69
CA LEU A 36 -3.37 10.12 20.26
C LEU A 36 -4.32 11.29 20.04
N HIS A 37 -3.87 12.52 20.32
CA HIS A 37 -4.69 13.71 20.11
C HIS A 37 -5.04 13.91 18.62
N TYR A 38 -4.07 13.68 17.72
CA TYR A 38 -4.32 13.74 16.29
C TYR A 38 -5.35 12.68 15.86
N ARG A 39 -5.28 11.45 16.40
CA ARG A 39 -6.24 10.38 16.13
C ARG A 39 -7.66 10.75 16.54
N GLU A 40 -7.83 11.36 17.71
CA GLU A 40 -9.14 11.83 18.18
C GLU A 40 -9.76 12.85 17.22
N LEU A 41 -8.94 13.73 16.65
CA LEU A 41 -9.37 14.76 15.70
C LEU A 41 -9.54 14.23 14.26
N ASN A 42 -8.98 13.06 13.94
CA ASN A 42 -8.97 12.49 12.60
C ASN A 42 -9.51 11.05 12.66
N PRO A 43 -10.84 10.84 12.65
CA PRO A 43 -11.44 9.51 12.76
C PRO A 43 -11.04 8.58 11.60
N ASP A 44 -10.67 9.13 10.44
CA ASP A 44 -10.11 8.40 9.30
C ASP A 44 -8.61 8.11 9.43
N TRP A 45 -7.99 8.30 10.60
CA TRP A 45 -6.56 8.05 10.80
C TRP A 45 -6.14 6.62 10.44
N GLU A 46 -7.03 5.65 10.65
CA GLU A 46 -6.79 4.25 10.30
C GLU A 46 -7.20 3.89 8.88
N ARG A 47 -7.78 4.84 8.13
CA ARG A 47 -8.25 4.61 6.77
C ARG A 47 -7.08 4.23 5.87
N PRO A 48 -7.13 3.07 5.21
CA PRO A 48 -6.07 2.63 4.31
C PRO A 48 -5.85 3.59 3.14
N VAL A 49 -4.65 3.57 2.58
CA VAL A 49 -4.30 4.36 1.39
C VAL A 49 -4.10 3.43 0.21
N VAL A 50 -4.84 3.67 -0.86
CA VAL A 50 -4.71 2.95 -2.13
C VAL A 50 -3.73 3.70 -3.02
N MET A 51 -2.76 2.98 -3.56
CA MET A 51 -1.65 3.50 -4.33
C MET A 51 -1.47 2.71 -5.62
N TYR A 52 -1.16 3.41 -6.69
CA TYR A 52 -0.97 2.82 -8.01
C TYR A 52 0.50 2.97 -8.37
N GLY A 53 1.18 1.84 -8.51
CA GLY A 53 2.61 1.75 -8.64
C GLY A 53 3.04 1.06 -9.92
N ILE A 54 4.16 1.51 -10.48
CA ILE A 54 4.82 0.84 -11.59
C ILE A 54 6.15 0.30 -11.09
N ARG A 55 6.41 -0.97 -11.35
CA ARG A 55 7.59 -1.66 -10.85
C ARG A 55 8.86 -1.01 -11.37
N LYS A 56 9.80 -0.70 -10.47
CA LYS A 56 11.11 -0.17 -10.84
C LYS A 56 11.95 -1.27 -11.49
N THR A 57 12.41 -1.02 -12.70
CA THR A 57 13.24 -1.94 -13.49
C THR A 57 14.73 -1.89 -13.11
N HIS A 58 15.14 -1.00 -12.21
CA HIS A 58 16.55 -0.78 -11.85
C HIS A 58 17.22 -1.93 -11.08
N HIS A 59 16.47 -2.93 -10.62
CA HIS A 59 17.05 -4.07 -9.92
C HIS A 59 17.51 -5.13 -10.94
N LYS A 60 18.80 -5.53 -10.91
CA LYS A 60 19.42 -6.41 -11.92
C LYS A 60 18.71 -7.75 -12.15
N CYS A 61 17.94 -8.23 -11.17
CA CYS A 61 17.20 -9.50 -11.24
C CYS A 61 15.73 -9.34 -11.69
N ILE A 62 15.24 -8.13 -11.90
CA ILE A 62 13.85 -7.86 -12.27
C ILE A 62 13.77 -7.57 -13.75
N LYS A 63 13.21 -8.53 -14.50
CA LYS A 63 13.03 -8.41 -15.96
C LYS A 63 11.62 -7.96 -16.34
N LYS A 64 10.65 -8.14 -15.44
CA LYS A 64 9.22 -8.00 -15.74
C LYS A 64 8.72 -6.60 -15.51
N GLN A 65 8.04 -6.03 -16.50
CA GLN A 65 7.21 -4.85 -16.29
C GLN A 65 5.92 -5.25 -15.58
N GLU A 66 5.61 -4.51 -14.52
CA GLU A 66 4.50 -4.79 -13.61
C GLU A 66 3.84 -3.46 -13.21
N ILE A 67 2.52 -3.44 -13.24
CA ILE A 67 1.69 -2.40 -12.61
C ILE A 67 1.07 -3.04 -11.38
N ALA A 68 1.10 -2.35 -10.25
CA ALA A 68 0.54 -2.84 -9.00
C ALA A 68 -0.43 -1.84 -8.38
N VAL A 69 -1.54 -2.36 -7.86
CA VAL A 69 -2.40 -1.64 -6.92
C VAL A 69 -1.99 -2.07 -5.52
N ILE A 70 -1.55 -1.12 -4.71
CA ILE A 70 -0.97 -1.34 -3.38
C ILE A 70 -1.86 -0.65 -2.38
N ILE A 71 -2.33 -1.38 -1.37
CA ILE A 71 -3.11 -0.83 -0.26
C ILE A 71 -2.25 -0.87 0.99
N ASP A 72 -1.93 0.32 1.53
CA ASP A 72 -1.29 0.45 2.84
C ASP A 72 -2.36 0.46 3.92
N LEU A 73 -2.38 -0.62 4.72
CA LEU A 73 -3.32 -0.84 5.81
C LEU A 73 -2.84 -0.19 7.12
N MET A 74 -1.61 0.33 7.15
CA MET A 74 -1.04 1.00 8.33
C MET A 74 -0.34 2.33 7.96
N PRO A 75 -1.05 3.28 7.33
CA PRO A 75 -0.46 4.51 6.79
C PRO A 75 0.20 5.41 7.83
N TRP A 76 -0.19 5.31 9.10
CA TRP A 76 0.40 6.07 10.20
C TRP A 76 1.81 5.60 10.63
N GLN A 77 2.28 4.46 10.16
CA GLN A 77 3.60 3.96 10.51
C GLN A 77 4.69 4.51 9.59
N ASP A 78 5.38 5.57 10.04
CA ASP A 78 6.47 6.25 9.32
C ASP A 78 7.61 5.33 8.85
N ARG A 79 7.95 4.28 9.62
CA ARG A 79 9.19 3.50 9.46
C ARG A 79 9.26 2.54 8.27
N ALA A 80 8.16 2.25 7.56
CA ALA A 80 8.16 1.28 6.44
C ALA A 80 7.78 1.85 5.06
N ARG A 81 7.70 3.18 4.94
CA ARG A 81 7.53 3.91 3.67
C ARG A 81 8.62 3.58 2.64
N MET A 82 9.74 3.00 3.11
CA MET A 82 10.82 2.49 2.27
C MET A 82 10.40 1.30 1.39
N ALA A 83 9.50 0.41 1.83
CA ALA A 83 9.19 -0.78 1.01
C ALA A 83 8.30 -0.45 -0.22
N GLU A 84 7.29 0.41 -0.03
CA GLU A 84 6.40 0.89 -1.10
C GLU A 84 7.19 1.61 -2.19
N THR A 85 8.10 2.49 -1.78
CA THR A 85 8.90 3.31 -2.70
C THR A 85 10.16 2.60 -3.19
N HIS A 86 10.63 1.53 -2.55
CA HIS A 86 11.83 0.80 -3.00
C HIS A 86 11.54 -0.04 -4.25
N TRP A 87 10.40 -0.73 -4.29
CA TRP A 87 10.06 -1.62 -5.39
C TRP A 87 9.22 -0.94 -6.49
N TYR A 88 8.38 0.02 -6.14
CA TYR A 88 7.46 0.67 -7.07
C TYR A 88 7.69 2.18 -7.13
N LYS A 89 7.47 2.75 -8.32
CA LYS A 89 7.26 4.18 -8.50
C LYS A 89 5.76 4.42 -8.41
N ILE A 90 5.31 5.02 -7.31
CA ILE A 90 3.91 5.38 -7.10
C ILE A 90 3.59 6.59 -7.97
N ILE A 91 2.56 6.48 -8.82
CA ILE A 91 2.15 7.53 -9.76
C ILE A 91 0.88 8.26 -9.29
N TYR A 92 0.05 7.59 -8.50
CA TYR A 92 -1.20 8.12 -7.97
C TYR A 92 -1.52 7.47 -6.61
N LYS A 93 -2.19 8.22 -5.74
CA LYS A 93 -2.64 7.76 -4.43
C LYS A 93 -3.99 8.37 -4.09
N ARG A 94 -4.80 7.62 -3.36
CA ARG A 94 -6.08 8.09 -2.82
C ARG A 94 -6.37 7.40 -1.48
N PRO A 95 -7.19 8.02 -0.60
CA PRO A 95 -7.76 7.27 0.51
C PRO A 95 -8.63 6.11 -0.02
N ALA A 96 -8.69 5.03 0.74
CA ALA A 96 -9.67 3.96 0.50
C ALA A 96 -11.09 4.49 0.66
N THR A 97 -12.01 3.98 -0.15
CA THR A 97 -13.44 4.22 -0.01
C THR A 97 -13.99 3.51 1.23
N ASP A 98 -15.20 3.88 1.65
CA ASP A 98 -15.82 3.23 2.82
C ASP A 98 -16.06 1.73 2.57
N LEU A 99 -16.43 1.36 1.35
CA LEU A 99 -16.60 -0.04 0.93
C LEU A 99 -15.30 -0.84 1.03
N GLU A 100 -14.20 -0.32 0.46
CA GLU A 100 -12.87 -0.93 0.56
C GLU A 100 -12.45 -1.08 2.03
N TRP A 101 -12.70 -0.05 2.84
CA TRP A 101 -12.30 -0.05 4.24
C TRP A 101 -13.07 -1.10 5.04
N ASP A 102 -14.37 -1.23 4.82
CA ASP A 102 -15.20 -2.23 5.50
C ASP A 102 -14.84 -3.66 5.06
N GLU A 103 -14.54 -3.88 3.78
CA GLU A 103 -14.03 -5.16 3.28
C GLU A 103 -12.72 -5.55 3.98
N MET A 104 -11.80 -4.59 4.16
CA MET A 104 -10.53 -4.80 4.85
C MET A 104 -10.73 -5.11 6.33
N LYS A 105 -11.65 -4.42 7.01
CA LYS A 105 -12.00 -4.72 8.40
C LYS A 105 -12.53 -6.15 8.55
N LEU A 106 -13.35 -6.60 7.60
CA LEU A 106 -13.90 -7.96 7.59
C LEU A 106 -12.81 -9.03 7.40
N LYS A 107 -11.89 -8.79 6.47
CA LYS A 107 -10.83 -9.75 6.12
C LYS A 107 -9.69 -9.83 7.15
N LYS A 108 -9.62 -8.90 8.12
CA LYS A 108 -8.61 -8.85 9.20
C LYS A 108 -7.18 -9.14 8.69
N PRO A 109 -6.66 -8.31 7.78
CA PRO A 109 -5.34 -8.54 7.20
C PRO A 109 -4.25 -8.56 8.27
N THR A 110 -3.40 -9.57 8.21
CA THR A 110 -2.19 -9.68 9.04
C THR A 110 -0.98 -8.98 8.43
N ARG A 111 -1.04 -8.67 7.13
CA ARG A 111 0.03 -7.99 6.40
C ARG A 111 -0.23 -6.48 6.39
N ARG A 112 0.85 -5.69 6.40
CA ARG A 112 0.77 -4.23 6.25
C ARG A 112 0.25 -3.82 4.86
N TYR A 113 0.66 -4.54 3.83
CA TYR A 113 0.27 -4.23 2.45
C TYR A 113 -0.54 -5.36 1.83
N TRP A 114 -1.56 -4.98 1.08
CA TRP A 114 -2.12 -5.80 0.01
C TRP A 114 -1.64 -5.29 -1.33
N ILE A 115 -1.21 -6.21 -2.19
CA ILE A 115 -0.63 -5.87 -3.50
C ILE A 115 -1.31 -6.75 -4.54
N TRP A 116 -2.02 -6.12 -5.48
CA TRP A 116 -2.47 -6.76 -6.71
C TRP A 116 -1.52 -6.41 -7.84
N SER A 117 -0.88 -7.44 -8.38
CA SER A 117 0.17 -7.32 -9.38
C SER A 117 -0.32 -7.73 -10.76
N TYR A 118 -0.19 -6.83 -11.74
CA TYR A 118 -0.51 -7.06 -13.14
C TYR A 118 0.78 -7.11 -13.97
N PHE A 119 1.09 -8.28 -14.51
CA PHE A 119 2.30 -8.50 -15.32
C PHE A 119 2.02 -8.27 -16.80
N ILE A 120 2.72 -7.32 -17.41
CA ILE A 120 2.53 -6.96 -18.84
C ILE A 120 2.96 -8.11 -19.76
N GLU A 121 4.02 -8.83 -19.40
CA GLU A 121 4.57 -9.95 -20.20
C GLU A 121 3.63 -11.16 -20.30
N LYS A 122 2.57 -11.24 -19.48
CA LYS A 122 1.57 -12.32 -19.55
C LYS A 122 0.44 -12.06 -20.57
N GLY A 123 0.71 -11.26 -21.60
CA GLY A 123 -0.24 -10.99 -22.69
C GLY A 123 -1.31 -9.94 -22.39
N TRP A 124 -1.15 -9.17 -21.32
CA TRP A 124 -2.03 -8.04 -21.01
C TRP A 124 -1.34 -6.73 -21.41
N SER A 125 -1.95 -6.00 -22.34
CA SER A 125 -1.48 -4.65 -22.67
C SER A 125 -1.67 -3.70 -21.50
N ILE A 126 -0.86 -2.64 -21.43
CA ILE A 126 -1.00 -1.58 -20.44
C ILE A 126 -2.44 -1.05 -20.44
N ASP A 127 -3.01 -0.81 -21.62
CA ASP A 127 -4.37 -0.30 -21.77
C ASP A 127 -5.39 -1.25 -21.16
N LYS A 128 -5.22 -2.57 -21.34
CA LYS A 128 -6.10 -3.58 -20.74
C LYS A 128 -5.98 -3.62 -19.21
N ILE A 129 -4.77 -3.49 -18.69
CA ILE A 129 -4.52 -3.45 -17.24
C ILE A 129 -5.14 -2.19 -16.63
N VAL A 130 -4.86 -1.02 -17.20
CA VAL A 130 -5.42 0.24 -16.71
C VAL A 130 -6.94 0.24 -16.84
N SER A 131 -7.50 -0.32 -17.91
CA SER A 131 -8.95 -0.49 -18.06
C SER A 131 -9.54 -1.34 -16.94
N HIS A 132 -8.87 -2.43 -16.55
CA HIS A 132 -9.31 -3.26 -15.42
C HIS A 132 -9.35 -2.47 -14.12
N ILE A 133 -8.26 -1.76 -13.81
CA ILE A 133 -8.13 -0.99 -12.58
C ILE A 133 -9.18 0.13 -12.53
N VAL A 134 -9.34 0.86 -13.64
CA VAL A 134 -10.33 1.93 -13.77
C VAL A 134 -11.75 1.38 -13.63
N GLN A 135 -12.00 0.18 -14.17
CA GLN A 135 -13.31 -0.43 -14.07
C GLN A 135 -13.61 -0.87 -12.63
N ASP A 136 -12.66 -1.53 -11.95
CA ASP A 136 -12.84 -1.91 -10.54
C ASP A 136 -13.06 -0.64 -9.68
N ASP A 137 -12.19 0.37 -9.80
CA ASP A 137 -12.32 1.62 -9.04
C ASP A 137 -13.63 2.37 -9.32
N GLY A 138 -14.06 2.43 -10.58
CA GLY A 138 -15.24 3.18 -11.00
C GLY A 138 -16.56 2.45 -10.79
N ASP A 139 -16.65 1.20 -11.24
CA ASP A 139 -17.88 0.41 -11.19
C ASP A 139 -18.09 -0.20 -9.79
N GLU A 140 -17.06 -0.74 -9.14
CA GLU A 140 -17.17 -1.43 -7.82
C GLU A 140 -17.09 -0.45 -6.65
N TYR A 141 -16.18 0.52 -6.72
CA TYR A 141 -15.91 1.44 -5.60
C TYR A 141 -16.40 2.88 -5.83
N HIS A 142 -17.04 3.16 -6.98
CA HIS A 142 -17.64 4.47 -7.31
C HIS A 142 -16.65 5.66 -7.20
N VAL A 143 -15.38 5.42 -7.53
CA VAL A 143 -14.32 6.43 -7.49
C VAL A 143 -14.27 7.21 -8.82
N ASP A 144 -14.05 8.53 -8.76
CA ASP A 144 -13.67 9.30 -9.95
C ASP A 144 -12.26 8.92 -10.41
N THR A 145 -12.18 8.20 -11.52
CA THR A 145 -10.94 7.68 -12.09
C THR A 145 -10.25 8.65 -13.04
N THR A 146 -10.77 9.87 -13.24
CA THR A 146 -10.21 10.85 -14.17
C THR A 146 -8.76 11.20 -13.84
N GLN A 147 -8.44 11.39 -12.56
CA GLN A 147 -7.08 11.70 -12.11
C GLN A 147 -6.14 10.50 -12.23
N LEU A 148 -6.66 9.30 -11.96
CA LEU A 148 -5.92 8.04 -12.10
C LEU A 148 -5.50 7.83 -13.56
N ILE A 149 -6.43 7.97 -14.51
CA ILE A 149 -6.16 7.84 -15.93
C ILE A 149 -5.10 8.85 -16.36
N LYS A 150 -5.26 10.14 -15.98
CA LYS A 150 -4.26 11.18 -16.27
C LYS A 150 -2.88 10.84 -15.70
N ALA A 151 -2.80 10.27 -14.51
CA ALA A 151 -1.53 9.86 -13.92
C ALA A 151 -0.82 8.78 -14.75
N PHE A 152 -1.57 7.79 -15.26
CA PHE A 152 -1.03 6.78 -16.18
C PHE A 152 -0.63 7.39 -17.54
N GLU A 153 -1.45 8.27 -18.11
CA GLU A 153 -1.14 8.94 -19.38
C GLU A 153 0.13 9.78 -19.28
N ASN A 154 0.28 10.54 -18.19
CA ASN A 154 1.47 11.34 -17.91
C ASN A 154 2.71 10.46 -17.73
N TYR A 155 2.58 9.30 -17.07
CA TYR A 155 3.71 8.40 -16.88
C TYR A 155 4.17 7.77 -18.20
N TYR A 156 3.23 7.30 -19.02
CA TYR A 156 3.55 6.61 -20.28
C TYR A 156 3.76 7.57 -21.46
N GLY A 157 3.49 8.87 -21.29
CA GLY A 157 3.62 9.88 -22.33
C GLY A 157 2.67 9.67 -23.52
N ARG A 158 1.57 8.95 -23.31
CA ARG A 158 0.58 8.64 -24.35
C ARG A 158 -0.81 8.50 -23.76
N ARG A 159 -1.85 8.70 -24.58
CA ARG A 159 -3.22 8.40 -24.19
C ARG A 159 -3.42 6.91 -23.94
N ILE A 160 -4.18 6.59 -22.90
CA ILE A 160 -4.55 5.23 -22.55
C ILE A 160 -5.99 4.98 -23.01
N ARG A 161 -6.21 3.94 -23.82
CA ARG A 161 -7.57 3.55 -24.21
C ARG A 161 -8.21 2.77 -23.07
N ILE A 162 -9.36 3.25 -22.59
CA ILE A 162 -10.16 2.56 -21.58
C ILE A 162 -11.20 1.71 -22.29
N TYR A 163 -11.10 0.40 -22.11
CA TYR A 163 -12.07 -0.59 -22.57
C TYR A 163 -13.04 -0.88 -21.43
N ARG A 164 -14.33 -1.04 -21.75
CA ARG A 164 -15.33 -1.53 -20.80
C ARG A 164 -15.49 -3.03 -21.02
N ARG A 165 -15.45 -3.84 -19.95
CA ARG A 165 -15.81 -5.26 -20.06
C ARG A 165 -17.29 -5.37 -20.42
N GLU A 166 -17.61 -6.24 -21.39
CA GLU A 166 -18.98 -6.71 -21.57
C GLU A 166 -19.32 -7.62 -20.39
N ILE A 167 -20.26 -7.18 -19.56
CA ILE A 167 -20.78 -7.98 -18.45
C ILE A 167 -21.83 -8.91 -19.05
N ALA A 168 -21.46 -10.19 -19.25
CA ALA A 168 -22.43 -11.23 -19.52
C ALA A 168 -23.11 -11.58 -18.20
N LEU A 169 -24.33 -11.06 -17.98
CA LEU A 169 -25.18 -11.55 -16.90
C LEU A 169 -25.66 -12.94 -17.30
N GLN A 170 -25.17 -13.98 -16.60
CA GLN A 170 -25.82 -15.27 -16.65
C GLN A 170 -27.18 -15.11 -15.97
N LEU A 171 -28.24 -15.06 -16.79
CA LEU A 171 -29.60 -15.10 -16.27
C LEU A 171 -29.78 -16.46 -15.58
N ASP A 172 -30.26 -16.46 -14.33
CA ASP A 172 -30.62 -17.70 -13.65
C ASP A 172 -31.65 -18.45 -14.50
N LEU A 173 -31.29 -19.67 -14.89
CA LEU A 173 -32.18 -20.60 -15.58
C LEU A 173 -33.03 -21.29 -14.52
N PHE A 174 -34.10 -20.61 -14.11
CA PHE A 174 -35.23 -21.09 -13.31
C PHE A 174 -34.96 -21.47 -11.85
#